data_AF-A0A9D8KH48-F1
#
_entry.id   AF-A0A9D8KH48-F1
#
_cell.length_a   1.000
_cell.length_b   1.000
_cell.length_c   1.000
_cell.angle_alpha   90.00
_cell.angle_beta   90.00
_cell.angle_gamma   90.00
#
_symmetry.space_group_name_H-M   'P 1'
#
loop_
_entity.id
_entity.type
_entity.pdbx_description
1 polymer ?
#
loop_
_entity_poly.entity_id
_entity_poly.type
_entity_poly.pdbx_seq_one_letter_code
_entity_poly.pdbx_strand_id
1 'polypeptide(L)'
;MYLLTETASPFALERWAAFFANFGQFAKGFFYTLGISIGALIVALLLGLIFGAMSSTHNKVLRGISRVYVEIFQNTPLLVQFVVVFYGISILTDGHIMIPISLTAILCVGVYTGAYI
;
A
#
# COMPACT_ATOMS: atom_id res chain seq x y z
N MET A 1 -1.08 45.09 13.07
CA MET A 1 0.14 44.40 13.52
C MET A 1 -0.28 43.14 14.28
N TYR A 2 -0.73 42.11 13.56
CA TYR A 2 -1.00 40.78 14.11
C TYR A 2 0.27 39.94 13.92
N LEU A 3 1.28 40.24 14.73
CA LEU A 3 2.49 39.43 14.79
C LEU A 3 2.19 38.17 15.62
N LEU A 4 2.33 37.01 14.98
CA LEU A 4 2.99 35.82 15.53
C LEU A 4 2.57 35.41 16.96
N THR A 5 1.35 34.90 17.15
CA THR A 5 1.12 33.94 18.23
C THR A 5 1.73 32.61 17.81
N GLU A 6 2.80 32.19 18.48
CA GLU A 6 3.57 30.96 18.19
C GLU A 6 2.70 29.70 17.99
N THR A 7 1.48 29.70 18.48
CA THR A 7 0.41 28.70 18.29
C THR A 7 0.13 28.27 16.84
N ALA A 8 0.41 29.11 15.83
CA ALA A 8 0.15 28.77 14.42
C ALA A 8 1.28 27.99 13.73
N SER A 9 2.49 27.95 14.32
CA SER A 9 3.65 27.30 13.71
C SER A 9 3.53 25.77 13.79
N PRO A 10 3.82 25.01 12.72
CA PRO A 10 3.93 23.55 12.79
C PRO A 10 5.05 23.09 13.74
N PHE A 11 5.98 23.97 14.10
CA PHE A 11 7.09 23.70 15.01
C PHE A 11 6.88 24.29 16.41
N ALA A 12 5.67 24.72 16.76
CA ALA A 12 5.37 25.21 18.10
C ALA A 12 5.69 24.14 19.17
N LEU A 13 6.36 24.54 20.26
CA LEU A 13 6.77 23.63 21.34
C LEU A 13 5.58 22.87 21.94
N GLU A 14 4.41 23.50 21.98
CA GLU A 14 3.16 22.89 22.45
C GLU A 14 2.74 21.66 21.63
N ARG A 15 3.03 21.64 20.32
CA ARG A 15 2.73 20.48 19.45
C ARG A 15 3.64 19.31 19.75
N TRP A 16 4.92 19.58 20.01
CA TRP A 16 5.88 18.56 20.42
C TRP A 16 5.52 17.99 21.80
N ALA A 17 5.15 18.85 22.75
CA ALA A 17 4.64 18.40 24.05
C ALA A 17 3.39 17.52 23.89
N ALA A 18 2.44 17.91 23.03
CA ALA A 18 1.25 17.12 22.72
C ALA A 18 1.58 15.78 22.03
N PHE A 19 2.58 15.76 21.14
CA PHE A 19 3.08 14.52 20.51
C PHE A 19 3.61 13.54 21.56
N PHE A 20 4.51 14.01 22.45
CA PHE A 20 5.08 13.14 23.49
C PHE A 20 4.03 12.71 24.52
N ALA A 21 3.07 13.58 24.85
CA ALA A 21 1.94 13.24 25.72
C ALA A 21 1.04 12.15 25.10
N ASN A 22 0.90 12.12 23.77
CA ASN A 22 0.08 11.15 23.04
C ASN A 22 0.92 10.10 22.28
N PHE A 23 2.19 9.92 22.67
CA PHE A 23 3.14 9.12 21.89
C PHE A 23 2.65 7.69 21.62
N GLY A 24 1.91 7.09 22.55
CA GLY A 24 1.32 5.76 22.38
C GLY A 24 0.40 5.63 21.16
N GLN A 25 -0.36 6.68 20.79
CA GLN A 25 -1.22 6.66 19.61
C GLN A 25 -0.40 6.69 18.31
N PHE A 26 0.64 7.53 18.29
CA PHE A 26 1.59 7.60 17.17
C PHE A 26 2.36 6.29 17.01
N ALA A 27 2.84 5.71 18.11
CA ALA A 27 3.52 4.41 18.10
C ALA A 27 2.59 3.30 17.58
N LYS A 28 1.33 3.28 18.00
CA LYS A 28 0.33 2.33 17.49
C LYS A 28 0.13 2.49 15.97
N GLY A 29 -0.02 3.72 15.48
CA GLY A 29 -0.12 3.99 14.04
C GLY A 29 1.15 3.61 13.26
N PHE A 30 2.32 3.87 13.85
CA PHE A 30 3.61 3.49 13.29
C PHE A 30 3.73 1.98 13.13
N PHE A 31 3.50 1.20 14.20
CA PHE A 31 3.59 -0.26 14.13
C PHE A 31 2.52 -0.87 13.21
N TYR A 32 1.33 -0.27 13.15
CA TYR A 32 0.30 -0.68 12.21
C TYR A 32 0.74 -0.48 10.75
N THR A 33 1.29 0.69 10.43
CA THR A 33 1.84 0.98 9.10
C THR A 33 3.00 0.06 8.77
N LEU A 34 3.92 -0.14 9.72
CA LEU A 34 5.06 -1.04 9.57
C LEU A 34 4.61 -2.47 9.28
N GLY A 35 3.59 -2.97 9.99
CA GLY A 35 3.03 -4.29 9.74
C GLY A 35 2.44 -4.43 8.33
N ILE A 36 1.69 -3.43 7.87
CA ILE A 36 1.16 -3.40 6.49
C ILE A 36 2.30 -3.35 5.47
N SER A 37 3.31 -2.51 5.68
CA SER A 37 4.46 -2.38 4.79
C SER A 37 5.26 -3.67 4.68
N ILE A 38 5.51 -4.36 5.80
CA ILE A 38 6.19 -5.67 5.82
C ILE A 38 5.35 -6.70 5.05
N GLY A 39 4.05 -6.78 5.31
CA GLY A 39 3.16 -7.69 4.58
C GLY A 39 3.18 -7.43 3.07
N ALA A 40 3.05 -6.15 2.66
CA ALA A 40 3.11 -5.75 1.26
C ALA A 40 4.45 -6.09 0.62
N LEU A 41 5.57 -5.85 1.33
CA LEU A 41 6.91 -6.18 0.85
C LEU A 41 7.09 -7.68 0.64
N ILE A 42 6.59 -8.52 1.54
CA ILE A 42 6.64 -9.98 1.38
C ILE A 42 5.88 -10.40 0.10
N VAL A 43 4.67 -9.89 -0.10
CA VAL A 43 3.89 -10.17 -1.32
C VAL A 43 4.63 -9.68 -2.57
N ALA A 44 5.19 -8.46 -2.52
CA ALA A 44 5.93 -7.87 -3.63
C ALA A 44 7.16 -8.69 -4.00
N LEU A 45 7.96 -9.14 -3.03
CA LEU A 45 9.14 -9.97 -3.26
C LEU A 45 8.77 -11.34 -3.82
N LEU A 46 7.72 -11.97 -3.30
CA LEU A 46 7.26 -13.27 -3.80
C LEU A 46 6.80 -13.17 -5.25
N LEU A 47 5.95 -12.18 -5.57
CA LEU A 47 5.44 -12.01 -6.93
C LEU A 47 6.54 -11.53 -7.89
N GLY A 48 7.37 -10.57 -7.48
CA GLY A 48 8.52 -10.10 -8.26
C GLY A 48 9.50 -11.22 -8.57
N LEU A 49 9.82 -12.07 -7.59
CA LEU A 49 10.66 -13.26 -7.83
C LEU A 49 10.01 -14.22 -8.83
N ILE A 50 8.72 -14.53 -8.67
CA ILE A 50 8.00 -15.46 -9.55
C ILE A 50 7.91 -14.91 -10.98
N PHE A 51 7.38 -13.70 -11.16
CA PHE A 51 7.18 -13.09 -12.48
C PHE A 51 8.50 -12.64 -13.11
N GLY A 52 9.47 -12.18 -12.32
CA GLY A 52 10.82 -11.87 -12.76
C GLY A 52 11.55 -13.11 -13.29
N ALA A 53 11.49 -14.23 -12.56
CA ALA A 53 12.04 -15.50 -13.04
C ALA A 53 11.36 -15.96 -14.33
N MET A 54 10.02 -15.91 -14.42
CA MET A 54 9.27 -16.27 -15.63
C MET A 54 9.66 -15.40 -16.84
N SER A 55 9.90 -14.10 -16.63
CA SER A 55 10.29 -13.17 -17.69
C SER A 55 11.64 -13.52 -18.33
N SER A 56 12.55 -14.11 -17.54
CA SER A 56 13.90 -14.50 -17.96
C SER A 56 13.96 -15.85 -18.67
N THR A 57 12.84 -16.56 -18.79
CA THR A 57 12.79 -17.87 -19.45
C THR A 57 12.74 -17.76 -20.98
N HIS A 58 13.24 -18.79 -21.66
CA HIS A 58 13.13 -18.91 -23.12
C HIS A 58 11.69 -19.22 -23.58
N ASN A 59 10.82 -19.69 -22.67
CA ASN A 59 9.44 -20.05 -22.98
C ASN A 59 8.61 -18.78 -23.24
N LYS A 60 8.10 -18.67 -24.48
CA LYS A 60 7.27 -17.52 -24.91
C LYS A 60 5.99 -17.37 -24.09
N VAL A 61 5.42 -18.46 -23.60
CA VAL A 61 4.18 -18.43 -22.79
C VAL A 61 4.45 -17.82 -21.42
N LEU A 62 5.47 -18.30 -20.71
CA LEU A 62 5.83 -17.78 -19.38
C LEU A 62 6.21 -16.30 -19.43
N ARG A 63 6.98 -15.90 -20.44
CA ARG A 63 7.31 -14.50 -20.67
C ARG A 63 6.07 -13.66 -20.99
N GLY A 64 5.12 -14.19 -21.74
CA GLY A 64 3.83 -13.55 -22.01
C GLY A 64 3.01 -13.32 -20.74
N ILE A 65 2.92 -14.34 -19.87
CA ILE A 65 2.22 -14.22 -18.57
C ILE A 65 2.85 -13.13 -17.71
N SER A 66 4.18 -13.14 -17.57
CA SER A 66 4.90 -12.11 -16.81
C SER A 66 4.66 -10.71 -17.38
N ARG A 67 4.68 -10.58 -18.70
CA ARG A 67 4.41 -9.31 -19.36
C ARG A 67 2.99 -8.80 -19.10
N VAL A 68 1.97 -9.65 -19.19
CA VAL A 68 0.58 -9.27 -18.91
C VAL A 68 0.43 -8.80 -17.47
N TYR A 69 1.02 -9.53 -16.51
CA TYR A 69 1.04 -9.11 -15.11
C TYR A 69 1.64 -7.71 -14.95
N VAL A 70 2.87 -7.51 -15.43
CA VAL A 70 3.57 -6.23 -15.31
C VAL A 70 2.81 -5.10 -16.00
N GLU A 71 2.34 -5.31 -17.22
CA GLU A 71 1.60 -4.29 -17.96
C GLU A 71 0.29 -3.90 -17.26
N ILE A 72 -0.48 -4.84 -16.72
CA ILE A 72 -1.72 -4.52 -16.02
C ILE A 72 -1.44 -3.66 -14.78
N PHE A 73 -0.50 -4.08 -13.94
CA PHE A 73 -0.27 -3.44 -12.64
C PHE A 73 0.53 -2.14 -12.74
N GLN A 74 1.46 -2.01 -13.69
CA GLN A 74 2.18 -0.76 -13.90
C GLN A 74 1.33 0.31 -14.60
N ASN A 75 0.39 -0.09 -15.49
CA ASN A 75 -0.46 0.87 -16.21
C ASN A 75 -1.77 1.21 -15.47
N THR A 76 -2.07 0.54 -14.35
CA THR A 76 -3.25 0.85 -13.53
C THR A 76 -2.85 1.65 -12.28
N PRO A 77 -3.40 2.86 -12.09
CA PRO A 77 -3.10 3.66 -10.90
C PRO A 77 -3.41 2.88 -9.61
N LEU A 78 -2.50 2.90 -8.64
CA LEU A 78 -2.64 2.17 -7.38
C LEU A 78 -3.97 2.47 -6.67
N LEU A 79 -4.41 3.74 -6.69
CA LEU A 79 -5.69 4.14 -6.11
C LEU A 79 -6.89 3.39 -6.74
N VAL A 80 -6.87 3.17 -8.06
CA VAL A 80 -7.93 2.42 -8.75
C VAL A 80 -7.95 0.98 -8.26
N GLN A 81 -6.78 0.36 -8.04
CA GLN A 81 -6.70 -0.99 -7.48
C GLN A 81 -7.34 -1.06 -6.09
N PHE A 82 -7.02 -0.10 -5.22
CA PHE A 82 -7.66 0.01 -3.91
C PHE A 82 -9.18 0.15 -4.00
N VAL A 83 -9.68 1.01 -4.90
CA VAL A 83 -11.12 1.20 -5.08
C VAL A 83 -11.80 -0.07 -5.58
N VAL A 84 -11.22 -0.76 -6.57
CA VAL A 84 -11.77 -1.99 -7.11
C VAL A 84 -11.77 -3.11 -6.08
N VAL A 85 -10.68 -3.29 -5.32
CA VAL A 85 -10.58 -4.38 -4.34
C VAL A 85 -11.45 -4.10 -3.11
N PHE A 86 -11.45 -2.87 -2.59
CA PHE A 86 -12.19 -2.53 -1.38
C PHE A 86 -13.70 -2.35 -1.65
N TYR A 87 -14.05 -1.49 -2.61
CA TYR A 87 -15.44 -1.17 -2.91
C TYR A 87 -16.00 -2.08 -4.00
N GLY A 88 -15.25 -2.33 -5.07
CA GLY A 88 -15.73 -3.12 -6.21
C GLY A 88 -16.14 -4.55 -5.80
N ILE A 89 -15.31 -5.25 -5.02
CA ILE A 89 -15.65 -6.60 -4.53
C ILE A 89 -16.87 -6.57 -3.61
N SER A 90 -16.96 -5.59 -2.71
CA SER A 90 -18.12 -5.46 -1.83
C SER A 90 -19.41 -5.21 -2.62
N ILE A 91 -19.38 -4.34 -3.63
CA ILE A 91 -20.52 -4.04 -4.50
C ILE A 91 -20.92 -5.27 -5.34
N LEU A 92 -19.96 -5.94 -5.97
CA LEU A 92 -20.21 -7.13 -6.80
C LEU A 92 -20.79 -8.32 -6.02
N THR A 93 -20.61 -8.31 -4.71
CA THR A 93 -21.08 -9.37 -3.82
C THR A 93 -22.23 -8.93 -2.94
N ASP A 94 -22.89 -7.80 -3.24
CA ASP A 94 -23.99 -7.25 -2.43
C ASP A 94 -23.66 -7.12 -0.94
N GLY A 95 -22.38 -6.83 -0.63
CA GLY A 95 -21.87 -6.69 0.73
C GLY A 95 -21.48 -8.00 1.42
N HIS A 96 -21.62 -9.17 0.77
CA HIS A 96 -21.25 -10.45 1.37
C HIS A 96 -19.75 -10.61 1.58
N ILE A 97 -18.91 -10.00 0.74
CA ILE A 97 -17.45 -10.03 0.87
C ILE A 97 -16.95 -8.61 1.14
N MET A 98 -16.40 -8.40 2.33
CA MET A 98 -15.74 -7.15 2.71
C MET A 98 -14.30 -7.43 3.11
N ILE A 99 -13.37 -7.08 2.23
CA ILE A 99 -11.95 -7.28 2.50
C ILE A 99 -11.49 -6.21 3.51
N PRO A 100 -10.87 -6.60 4.63
CA PRO A 100 -10.33 -5.63 5.59
C PRO A 100 -9.37 -4.65 4.92
N ILE A 101 -9.38 -3.39 5.36
CA ILE A 101 -8.55 -2.34 4.74
C ILE A 101 -7.04 -2.64 4.83
N SER A 102 -6.60 -3.26 5.93
CA SER A 102 -5.21 -3.71 6.09
C SER A 102 -4.81 -4.74 5.04
N LEU A 103 -5.65 -5.75 4.82
CA LEU A 103 -5.41 -6.79 3.83
C LEU A 103 -5.47 -6.21 2.41
N THR A 104 -6.42 -5.30 2.15
CA THR A 104 -6.49 -4.59 0.87
C THR A 104 -5.22 -3.81 0.60
N ALA A 105 -4.69 -3.12 1.61
CA ALA A 105 -3.43 -2.39 1.50
C ALA A 105 -2.24 -3.31 1.22
N ILE A 106 -2.13 -4.42 1.94
CA ILE A 106 -1.08 -5.43 1.74
C ILE A 106 -1.14 -5.98 0.31
N LEU A 107 -2.33 -6.34 -0.18
CA LEU A 107 -2.50 -6.94 -1.51
C LEU A 107 -2.27 -5.92 -2.63
N CYS A 108 -2.92 -4.75 -2.58
CA CYS A 108 -2.79 -3.75 -3.64
C CYS A 108 -1.36 -3.21 -3.73
N VAL A 109 -0.75 -2.84 -2.60
CA VAL A 109 0.64 -2.36 -2.59
C VAL A 109 1.58 -3.49 -2.98
N GLY A 110 1.39 -4.70 -2.43
CA GLY A 110 2.26 -5.84 -2.72
C GLY A 110 2.25 -6.25 -4.18
N VAL A 111 1.09 -6.38 -4.79
CA VAL A 111 0.95 -6.75 -6.21
C VAL A 111 1.46 -5.62 -7.11
N TYR A 112 1.12 -4.37 -6.81
CA TYR A 112 1.65 -3.22 -7.57
C TYR A 112 3.16 -3.16 -7.50
N THR A 113 3.75 -3.15 -6.30
CA THR A 113 5.20 -3.08 -6.12
C THR A 113 5.91 -4.31 -6.66
N GLY A 114 5.33 -5.50 -6.54
CA GLY A 114 5.89 -6.73 -7.12
C GLY A 114 5.97 -6.72 -8.64
N ALA A 115 5.24 -5.84 -9.34
CA ALA A 115 5.42 -5.61 -10.77
C ALA A 115 6.63 -4.72 -11.12
N TYR A 116 7.23 -4.04 -10.14
CA TYR A 116 8.42 -3.17 -10.31
C TYR A 116 9.71 -3.78 -9.74
N ILE A 117 9.61 -4.91 -9.03
CA ILE A 117 10.74 -5.69 -8.51
C ILE A 117 11.15 -6.71 -9.57
#